data_AF-A0A4U5NKM6-F1
#
_entry.id   AF-A0A4U5NKM6-F1
#
_cell.length_a   1.000
_cell.length_b   1.000
_cell.length_c   1.000
_cell.angle_alpha   90.00
_cell.angle_beta   90.00
_cell.angle_gamma   90.00
#
_symmetry.space_group_name_H-M   'P 1'
#
loop_
_entity.id
_entity.type
_entity.pdbx_description
1 polymer ?
#
loop_
_entity_poly.entity_id
_entity_poly.type
_entity_poly.pdbx_seq_one_letter_code
_entity_poly.pdbx_strand_id
1 'polypeptide(L)'
;MVTLSGLTIIFFLTLSASKAQNPIGKQRYAILQSFSGSGIHNVRYETMPNNFVDKEGKEVANTANSHKGADGKDVYDCIDVMGVVKAHGTEYERPNGRFKYRCNNGIEEVAACVGSKRTNKAIIKVGDTHDVNGFWHKCEQHPNKTVIYTEEPTCTVKNKEYHIGDEIQGAFIRMICKEDGYKIVGCYYLKGKEVVKMEPDTKAVEGDVEHHCEDNDGNIKYYAQVAGCTKNGKKYKDGDVFKANHLKYKCDNGMTDIEGCYIDEQRNMNVGQDIVEDKMVYRCYRIGGKVSYEEYACGMNKTPSCKPEPIPKTSDDVPKLGHGLKSPGFSSFSVVESIGPEKLAGGSNAVKLDLNKLLMSSQGSH
;
A
#
# COMPACT_ATOMS: atom_id res chain seq x y z
N MET A 1 26.60 -32.66 37.23
CA MET A 1 26.75 -32.73 35.77
C MET A 1 25.98 -31.54 35.21
N VAL A 2 26.75 -30.59 34.65
CA VAL A 2 26.36 -29.38 33.91
C VAL A 2 25.37 -28.42 34.58
N THR A 3 25.94 -27.50 35.36
CA THR A 3 25.47 -26.11 35.49
C THR A 3 25.58 -25.41 34.14
N LEU A 4 24.47 -24.97 33.56
CA LEU A 4 24.46 -24.09 32.40
C LEU A 4 24.26 -22.65 32.87
N SER A 5 25.40 -21.96 32.94
CA SER A 5 25.56 -20.52 33.05
C SER A 5 24.83 -19.79 31.92
N GLY A 6 24.27 -18.62 32.26
CA GLY A 6 23.53 -17.76 31.36
C GLY A 6 24.28 -17.43 30.07
N LEU A 7 23.56 -17.54 28.96
CA LEU A 7 23.94 -16.96 27.70
C LEU A 7 23.09 -15.70 27.48
N THR A 8 23.64 -14.56 27.85
CA THR A 8 23.12 -13.26 27.40
C THR A 8 23.44 -13.12 25.93
N ILE A 9 22.48 -13.39 25.05
CA ILE A 9 22.60 -13.08 23.62
C ILE A 9 22.35 -11.58 23.46
N ILE A 10 23.44 -10.82 23.39
CA ILE A 10 23.45 -9.45 22.91
C ILE A 10 23.24 -9.50 21.40
N PHE A 11 22.06 -9.09 20.92
CA PHE A 11 21.88 -8.79 19.50
C PHE A 11 22.61 -7.48 19.18
N PHE A 12 23.84 -7.58 18.68
CA PHE A 12 24.40 -6.54 17.82
C PHE A 12 23.68 -6.63 16.47
N LEU A 13 22.89 -5.60 16.14
CA LEU A 13 22.52 -5.33 14.76
C LEU A 13 23.77 -4.84 14.03
N THR A 14 24.52 -5.78 13.46
CA THR A 14 25.49 -5.48 12.41
C THR A 14 24.71 -5.11 11.14
N LEU A 15 24.82 -3.84 10.72
CA LEU A 15 24.50 -3.47 9.34
C LEU A 15 25.50 -4.16 8.41
N SER A 16 25.15 -5.35 7.94
CA SER A 16 25.83 -5.96 6.80
C SER A 16 25.32 -5.30 5.53
N ALA A 17 26.04 -4.29 5.05
CA ALA A 17 25.89 -3.79 3.69
C ALA A 17 26.44 -4.84 2.73
N SER A 18 25.58 -5.74 2.23
CA SER A 18 25.92 -6.59 1.11
C SER A 18 26.01 -5.73 -0.15
N LYS A 19 27.25 -5.53 -0.61
CA LYS A 19 27.60 -4.87 -1.86
C LYS A 19 27.18 -5.78 -3.02
N ALA A 20 25.94 -5.68 -3.46
CA ALA A 20 25.50 -6.29 -4.71
C ALA A 20 26.01 -5.43 -5.88
N GLN A 21 27.06 -5.91 -6.55
CA GLN A 21 27.40 -5.46 -7.90
C GLN A 21 26.35 -6.00 -8.87
N ASN A 22 25.58 -5.12 -9.50
CA ASN A 22 24.82 -5.45 -10.71
C ASN A 22 24.77 -4.24 -11.66
N PRO A 23 24.83 -4.47 -12.99
CA PRO A 23 25.20 -3.45 -13.96
C PRO A 23 24.01 -2.60 -14.42
N ILE A 24 24.30 -1.31 -14.55
CA ILE A 24 23.78 -0.34 -15.53
C ILE A 24 22.37 -0.65 -16.07
N GLY A 25 21.37 -0.21 -15.31
CA GLY A 25 19.96 -0.29 -15.67
C GLY A 25 19.11 0.81 -15.01
N LYS A 26 19.68 2.02 -14.87
CA LYS A 26 18.98 3.31 -14.72
C LYS A 26 17.56 3.23 -14.10
N GLN A 27 17.51 2.87 -12.81
CA GLN A 27 16.31 2.98 -11.96
C GLN A 27 15.89 4.45 -11.88
N ARG A 28 14.69 4.75 -12.40
CA ARG A 28 13.99 6.00 -12.17
C ARG A 28 13.29 5.88 -10.82
N TYR A 29 13.54 6.81 -9.92
CA TYR A 29 13.01 6.79 -8.57
C TYR A 29 11.49 6.65 -8.58
N ALA A 30 11.00 5.60 -7.95
CA ALA A 30 9.63 5.51 -7.47
C ALA A 30 9.74 5.61 -5.95
N ILE A 31 9.13 6.63 -5.34
CA ILE A 31 8.85 6.55 -3.91
C ILE A 31 7.66 5.60 -3.77
N LEU A 32 7.96 4.30 -3.77
CA LEU A 32 7.02 3.28 -3.30
C LEU A 32 6.89 3.48 -1.79
N GLN A 33 5.92 4.28 -1.37
CA GLN A 33 5.44 4.17 -0.01
C GLN A 33 4.64 2.88 0.05
N SER A 34 5.19 1.87 0.74
CA SER A 34 4.43 0.68 1.07
C SER A 34 3.45 1.08 2.18
N PHE A 35 2.17 0.97 1.89
CA PHE A 35 1.12 1.17 2.86
C PHE A 35 0.69 -0.19 3.40
N SER A 36 0.96 -0.46 4.67
CA SER A 36 0.44 -1.64 5.36
C SER A 36 -0.73 -1.24 6.25
N GLY A 37 -1.89 -1.80 5.93
CA GLY A 37 -3.08 -1.78 6.78
C GLY A 37 -3.56 -3.21 6.95
N SER A 38 -4.10 -3.54 8.12
CA SER A 38 -4.78 -4.81 8.37
C SER A 38 -6.29 -4.59 8.38
N GLY A 39 -7.02 -5.42 7.64
CA GLY A 39 -8.49 -5.47 7.68
C GLY A 39 -9.03 -6.19 8.91
N ILE A 40 -10.34 -6.10 9.05
CA ILE A 40 -11.12 -6.18 10.29
C ILE A 40 -10.97 -7.46 11.11
N HIS A 41 -11.02 -7.29 12.44
CA HIS A 41 -11.44 -8.32 13.39
C HIS A 41 -12.95 -8.18 13.63
N ASN A 42 -13.77 -8.95 12.92
CA ASN A 42 -15.18 -9.10 13.26
C ASN A 42 -15.24 -10.00 14.50
N VAL A 43 -15.13 -9.38 15.69
CA VAL A 43 -15.15 -10.12 16.94
C VAL A 43 -16.59 -10.33 17.35
N ARG A 44 -17.07 -11.55 17.12
CA ARG A 44 -18.35 -12.04 17.63
C ARG A 44 -18.11 -13.32 18.43
N TYR A 45 -18.53 -13.30 19.69
CA TYR A 45 -18.56 -14.49 20.52
C TYR A 45 -19.99 -14.76 20.96
N GLU A 46 -20.35 -16.03 21.05
CA GLU A 46 -21.70 -16.46 21.38
C GLU A 46 -21.64 -17.48 22.51
N THR A 47 -22.61 -17.42 23.41
CA THR A 47 -22.79 -18.45 24.43
C THR A 47 -24.25 -18.61 24.83
N MET A 48 -24.52 -19.70 25.54
CA MET A 48 -25.80 -20.01 26.13
C MET A 48 -25.59 -20.63 27.53
N PRO A 49 -26.52 -20.40 28.48
CA PRO A 49 -26.57 -21.15 29.72
C PRO A 49 -26.75 -22.66 29.51
N ASN A 50 -26.26 -23.44 30.46
CA ASN A 50 -26.36 -24.89 30.52
C ASN A 50 -27.54 -25.29 31.43
N ASN A 51 -28.75 -25.01 30.96
CA ASN A 51 -29.97 -25.31 31.70
C ASN A 51 -30.68 -26.54 31.12
N PHE A 52 -31.32 -27.32 31.99
CA PHE A 52 -32.31 -28.29 31.54
C PHE A 52 -33.54 -27.55 31.01
N VAL A 53 -34.18 -28.10 29.99
CA VAL A 53 -35.42 -27.56 29.44
C VAL A 53 -36.52 -28.62 29.50
N ASP A 54 -37.75 -28.19 29.75
CA ASP A 54 -38.93 -29.05 29.67
C ASP A 54 -39.34 -29.31 28.20
N LYS A 55 -40.47 -29.99 28.01
CA LYS A 55 -40.97 -30.35 26.68
C LYS A 55 -41.43 -29.13 25.89
N GLU A 56 -41.73 -28.04 26.59
CA GLU A 56 -42.14 -26.75 26.09
C GLU A 56 -40.94 -25.81 25.83
N GLY A 57 -39.71 -26.27 26.13
CA GLY A 57 -38.48 -25.50 25.94
C GLY A 57 -38.21 -24.47 27.04
N LYS A 58 -38.92 -24.54 28.17
CA LYS A 58 -38.73 -23.64 29.32
C LYS A 58 -37.68 -24.20 30.26
N GLU A 59 -36.84 -23.32 30.79
CA GLU A 59 -35.76 -23.67 31.70
C GLU A 59 -36.29 -24.28 33.00
N VAL A 60 -35.67 -25.39 33.41
CA VAL A 60 -35.98 -26.15 34.62
C VAL A 60 -34.76 -26.11 35.53
N ALA A 61 -34.98 -25.74 36.79
CA ALA A 61 -33.92 -25.68 37.78
C ALA A 61 -33.32 -27.07 38.01
N ASN A 62 -31.99 -27.14 38.04
CA ASN A 62 -31.30 -28.36 38.41
C ASN A 62 -31.48 -28.62 39.91
N THR A 63 -32.32 -29.58 40.27
CA THR A 63 -32.57 -29.94 41.67
C THR A 63 -31.66 -31.03 42.21
N ALA A 64 -30.70 -31.53 41.41
CA ALA A 64 -29.86 -32.67 41.79
C ALA A 64 -28.85 -32.34 42.90
N ASN A 65 -28.41 -31.09 42.99
CA ASN A 65 -27.48 -30.61 44.01
C ASN A 65 -28.18 -29.58 44.89
N SER A 66 -28.85 -30.03 45.95
CA SER A 66 -29.54 -29.16 46.90
C SER A 66 -28.87 -29.14 48.26
N HIS A 67 -28.87 -27.99 48.91
CA HIS A 67 -28.49 -27.85 50.32
C HIS A 67 -29.44 -26.90 51.06
N LYS A 68 -29.37 -26.90 52.40
CA LYS A 68 -30.18 -25.99 53.21
C LYS A 68 -29.53 -24.61 53.28
N GLY A 69 -30.23 -23.59 52.81
CA GLY A 69 -29.83 -22.19 52.93
C GLY A 69 -29.95 -21.67 54.37
N ALA A 70 -29.47 -20.44 54.59
CA ALA A 70 -29.50 -19.78 55.90
C ALA A 70 -30.93 -19.56 56.46
N ASP A 71 -31.94 -19.53 55.58
CA ASP A 71 -33.35 -19.42 55.92
C ASP A 71 -34.05 -20.78 56.05
N GLY A 72 -33.30 -21.89 55.99
CA GLY A 72 -33.81 -23.26 56.05
C GLY A 72 -34.50 -23.76 54.79
N LYS A 73 -34.57 -22.95 53.72
CA LYS A 73 -35.11 -23.37 52.42
C LYS A 73 -34.09 -24.18 51.63
N ASP A 74 -34.59 -24.98 50.69
CA ASP A 74 -33.74 -25.67 49.74
C ASP A 74 -33.17 -24.67 48.73
N VAL A 75 -31.84 -24.69 48.60
CA VAL A 75 -31.06 -23.91 47.65
C VAL A 75 -30.39 -24.90 46.69
N TYR A 76 -30.47 -24.60 45.40
CA TYR A 76 -29.98 -25.48 44.34
C TYR A 76 -28.74 -24.90 43.66
N ASP A 77 -27.73 -25.76 43.50
CA ASP A 77 -26.48 -25.44 42.84
C ASP A 77 -26.52 -25.84 41.36
N CYS A 78 -25.77 -25.12 40.54
CA CYS A 78 -25.73 -25.32 39.10
C CYS A 78 -24.61 -26.30 38.73
N ILE A 79 -24.72 -26.95 37.58
CA ILE A 79 -23.63 -27.73 36.97
C ILE A 79 -23.28 -27.06 35.65
N ASP A 80 -22.05 -26.56 35.54
CA ASP A 80 -21.61 -25.94 34.29
C ASP A 80 -21.37 -26.98 33.17
N VAL A 81 -21.07 -26.51 31.96
CA VAL A 81 -20.85 -27.39 30.79
C VAL A 81 -19.66 -28.34 30.97
N MET A 82 -18.76 -28.05 31.92
CA MET A 82 -17.60 -28.86 32.23
C MET A 82 -17.90 -29.89 33.34
N GLY A 83 -19.13 -29.94 33.83
CA GLY A 83 -19.54 -30.84 34.91
C GLY A 83 -19.17 -30.33 36.30
N VAL A 84 -18.74 -29.07 36.46
CA VAL A 84 -18.34 -28.51 37.75
C VAL A 84 -19.56 -27.94 38.47
N VAL A 85 -19.75 -28.34 39.73
CA VAL A 85 -20.80 -27.81 40.60
C VAL A 85 -20.45 -26.38 41.01
N LYS A 86 -21.41 -25.46 40.87
CA LYS A 86 -21.28 -24.03 41.17
C LYS A 86 -22.37 -23.65 42.16
N ALA A 87 -21.95 -23.19 43.34
CA ALA A 87 -22.88 -22.84 44.40
C ALA A 87 -23.81 -21.69 43.97
N HIS A 88 -25.06 -21.70 44.44
CA HIS A 88 -25.97 -20.57 44.23
C HIS A 88 -25.33 -19.22 44.62
N GLY A 89 -25.53 -18.20 43.78
CA GLY A 89 -24.99 -16.86 43.94
C GLY A 89 -23.54 -16.72 43.44
N THR A 90 -22.87 -17.82 43.11
CA THR A 90 -21.49 -17.78 42.60
C THR A 90 -21.47 -17.29 41.17
N GLU A 91 -20.62 -16.29 40.92
CA GLU A 91 -20.23 -15.88 39.56
C GLU A 91 -18.93 -16.55 39.16
N TYR A 92 -18.85 -17.00 37.90
CA TYR A 92 -17.68 -17.70 37.38
C TYR A 92 -17.49 -17.49 35.89
N GLU A 93 -16.29 -17.78 35.41
CA GLU A 93 -15.93 -17.80 33.99
C GLU A 93 -15.66 -19.23 33.54
N ARG A 94 -15.96 -19.51 32.28
CA ARG A 94 -15.56 -20.76 31.61
C ARG A 94 -14.14 -20.59 31.03
N PRO A 95 -13.45 -21.67 30.63
CA PRO A 95 -12.06 -21.60 30.15
C PRO A 95 -11.78 -20.61 29.00
N ASN A 96 -12.80 -20.27 28.20
CA ASN A 96 -12.65 -19.28 27.12
C ASN A 96 -12.55 -17.83 27.62
N GLY A 97 -12.93 -17.55 28.88
CA GLY A 97 -12.82 -16.23 29.51
C GLY A 97 -13.58 -15.12 28.79
N ARG A 98 -14.62 -15.45 28.02
CA ARG A 98 -15.39 -14.47 27.22
C ARG A 98 -16.70 -14.04 27.86
N PHE A 99 -17.18 -14.80 28.84
CA PHE A 99 -18.46 -14.58 29.49
C PHE A 99 -18.36 -14.91 30.97
N LYS A 100 -19.07 -14.13 31.78
CA LYS A 100 -19.35 -14.45 33.17
C LYS A 100 -20.73 -15.06 33.28
N TYR A 101 -20.80 -16.13 34.04
CA TYR A 101 -22.02 -16.86 34.36
C TYR A 101 -22.30 -16.70 35.84
N ARG A 102 -23.57 -16.86 36.21
CA ARG A 102 -24.02 -16.83 37.60
C ARG A 102 -24.98 -17.98 37.83
N CYS A 103 -24.81 -18.69 38.93
CA CYS A 103 -25.80 -19.67 39.35
C CYS A 103 -26.93 -19.03 40.16
N ASN A 104 -28.15 -19.10 39.64
CA ASN A 104 -29.37 -18.62 40.27
C ASN A 104 -30.30 -19.80 40.62
N ASN A 105 -30.11 -20.38 41.80
CA ASN A 105 -30.95 -21.43 42.37
C ASN A 105 -31.25 -22.58 41.39
N GLY A 106 -30.19 -23.23 40.89
CA GLY A 106 -30.27 -24.33 39.94
C GLY A 106 -30.45 -23.90 38.48
N ILE A 107 -30.59 -22.60 38.19
CA ILE A 107 -30.60 -22.03 36.84
C ILE A 107 -29.30 -21.26 36.61
N GLU A 108 -28.53 -21.62 35.59
CA GLU A 108 -27.39 -20.83 35.15
C GLU A 108 -27.87 -19.65 34.31
N GLU A 109 -27.30 -18.47 34.53
CA GLU A 109 -27.55 -17.27 33.73
C GLU A 109 -26.22 -16.73 33.20
N VAL A 110 -26.23 -16.12 32.02
CA VAL A 110 -25.10 -15.29 31.59
C VAL A 110 -25.24 -13.93 32.27
N ALA A 111 -24.28 -13.59 33.13
CA ALA A 111 -24.29 -12.35 33.90
C ALA A 111 -23.69 -11.17 33.12
N ALA A 112 -22.63 -11.42 32.34
CA ALA A 112 -21.92 -10.39 31.60
C ALA A 112 -21.04 -10.98 30.48
N CYS A 113 -20.69 -10.15 29.50
CA CYS A 113 -19.64 -10.39 28.54
C CYS A 113 -18.30 -9.85 29.06
N VAL A 114 -17.20 -10.50 28.70
CA VAL A 114 -15.83 -10.04 28.99
C VAL A 114 -15.25 -9.45 27.70
N GLY A 115 -14.99 -8.15 27.71
CA GLY A 115 -14.52 -7.42 26.55
C GLY A 115 -13.12 -7.84 26.07
N SER A 116 -12.71 -7.39 24.89
CA SER A 116 -11.37 -7.69 24.36
C SER A 116 -10.27 -6.85 25.01
N LYS A 117 -9.04 -7.04 24.49
CA LYS A 117 -7.88 -6.23 24.80
C LYS A 117 -8.15 -4.73 24.60
N ARG A 118 -9.00 -4.32 23.63
CA ARG A 118 -9.35 -2.91 23.39
C ARG A 118 -9.99 -2.27 24.63
N THR A 119 -10.89 -3.01 25.28
CA THR A 119 -11.54 -2.59 26.53
C THR A 119 -10.75 -2.93 27.80
N ASN A 120 -9.53 -3.45 27.66
CA ASN A 120 -8.76 -4.02 28.78
C ASN A 120 -9.55 -5.10 29.57
N LYS A 121 -10.30 -5.96 28.86
CA LYS A 121 -11.17 -7.01 29.45
C LYS A 121 -12.25 -6.48 30.39
N ALA A 122 -12.87 -5.34 30.05
CA ALA A 122 -13.98 -4.79 30.81
C ALA A 122 -15.15 -5.80 30.94
N ILE A 123 -15.85 -5.77 32.07
CA ILE A 123 -17.06 -6.57 32.30
C ILE A 123 -18.28 -5.76 31.85
N ILE A 124 -18.97 -6.24 30.82
CA ILE A 124 -20.12 -5.56 30.19
C ILE A 124 -21.36 -6.38 30.50
N LYS A 125 -22.31 -5.81 31.27
CA LYS A 125 -23.52 -6.56 31.66
C LYS A 125 -24.37 -6.88 30.43
N VAL A 126 -25.14 -7.96 30.53
CA VAL A 126 -26.11 -8.31 29.48
C VAL A 126 -27.14 -7.19 29.32
N GLY A 127 -27.32 -6.74 28.08
CA GLY A 127 -28.15 -5.59 27.70
C GLY A 127 -27.38 -4.27 27.59
N ASP A 128 -26.14 -4.20 28.07
CA ASP A 128 -25.35 -2.97 28.06
C ASP A 128 -24.46 -2.85 26.81
N THR A 129 -24.14 -1.60 26.48
CA THR A 129 -23.09 -1.21 25.53
C THR A 129 -22.00 -0.47 26.27
N HIS A 130 -20.75 -0.78 25.96
CA HIS A 130 -19.57 -0.13 26.53
C HIS A 130 -18.73 0.51 25.43
N ASP A 131 -18.53 1.83 25.52
CA ASP A 131 -17.77 2.59 24.55
C ASP A 131 -16.34 2.86 25.04
N VAL A 132 -15.35 2.54 24.22
CA VAL A 132 -13.92 2.81 24.51
C VAL A 132 -13.28 3.42 23.28
N ASN A 133 -12.68 4.60 23.44
CA ASN A 133 -12.05 5.38 22.35
C ASN A 133 -12.99 5.66 21.16
N GLY A 134 -14.30 5.79 21.43
CA GLY A 134 -15.32 6.02 20.40
C GLY A 134 -15.87 4.75 19.76
N PHE A 135 -15.34 3.56 20.09
CA PHE A 135 -15.80 2.28 19.55
C PHE A 135 -16.69 1.53 20.54
N TRP A 136 -17.83 1.05 20.06
CA TRP A 136 -18.80 0.33 20.90
C TRP A 136 -18.47 -1.16 21.05
N HIS A 137 -18.80 -1.70 22.23
CA HIS A 137 -18.76 -3.11 22.56
C HIS A 137 -20.11 -3.51 23.18
N LYS A 138 -20.81 -4.45 22.55
CA LYS A 138 -22.18 -4.83 22.92
C LYS A 138 -22.25 -6.20 23.55
N CYS A 139 -23.08 -6.35 24.57
CA CYS A 139 -23.43 -7.63 25.18
C CYS A 139 -24.94 -7.81 25.12
N GLU A 140 -25.45 -8.59 24.17
CA GLU A 140 -26.88 -8.65 23.86
C GLU A 140 -27.46 -10.04 24.12
N GLN A 141 -28.67 -10.10 24.70
CA GLN A 141 -29.41 -11.35 24.85
C GLN A 141 -30.49 -11.48 23.79
N HIS A 142 -30.53 -12.63 23.13
CA HIS A 142 -31.51 -12.97 22.12
C HIS A 142 -32.70 -13.75 22.73
N PRO A 143 -33.85 -13.82 22.02
CA PRO A 143 -35.06 -14.50 22.51
C PRO A 143 -34.84 -15.97 22.91
N ASN A 144 -33.90 -16.65 22.27
CA ASN A 144 -33.49 -18.03 22.55
C ASN A 144 -32.51 -18.16 23.73
N LYS A 145 -32.37 -17.12 24.57
CA LYS A 145 -31.45 -17.04 25.73
C LYS A 145 -29.96 -17.03 25.40
N THR A 146 -29.60 -17.13 24.14
CA THR A 146 -28.23 -16.87 23.67
C THR A 146 -27.80 -15.47 24.05
N VAL A 147 -26.58 -15.33 24.55
CA VAL A 147 -25.91 -14.04 24.75
C VAL A 147 -24.76 -13.91 23.76
N ILE A 148 -24.73 -12.78 23.07
CA ILE A 148 -23.74 -12.46 22.04
C ILE A 148 -22.95 -11.24 22.47
N TYR A 149 -21.63 -11.38 22.43
CA TYR A 149 -20.70 -10.27 22.52
C TYR A 149 -20.26 -9.87 21.12
N THR A 150 -20.40 -8.58 20.79
CA THR A 150 -20.03 -8.02 19.49
C THR A 150 -19.17 -6.77 19.67
N GLU A 151 -18.08 -6.67 18.92
CA GLU A 151 -17.26 -5.46 18.83
C GLU A 151 -17.57 -4.69 17.56
N GLU A 152 -17.53 -3.36 17.65
CA GLU A 152 -17.59 -2.52 16.46
C GLU A 152 -16.46 -2.90 15.48
N PRO A 153 -16.79 -3.16 14.21
CA PRO A 153 -15.78 -3.43 13.19
C PRO A 153 -15.00 -2.15 12.84
N THR A 154 -13.68 -2.30 12.70
CA THR A 154 -12.76 -1.16 12.52
C THR A 154 -11.61 -1.49 11.58
N CYS A 155 -11.11 -0.50 10.86
CA CYS A 155 -9.85 -0.63 10.11
C CYS A 155 -8.67 -0.10 10.94
N THR A 156 -7.54 -0.82 10.94
CA THR A 156 -6.32 -0.36 11.61
C THR A 156 -5.23 -0.06 10.60
N VAL A 157 -4.80 1.20 10.60
CA VAL A 157 -3.83 1.73 9.64
C VAL A 157 -2.82 2.59 10.39
N LYS A 158 -1.53 2.22 10.31
CA LYS A 158 -0.44 2.89 11.06
C LYS A 158 -0.75 3.07 12.56
N ASN A 159 -1.30 2.03 13.19
CA ASN A 159 -1.75 2.01 14.60
C ASN A 159 -2.89 2.98 14.95
N LYS A 160 -3.56 3.58 13.96
CA LYS A 160 -4.78 4.35 14.16
C LYS A 160 -5.99 3.51 13.73
N GLU A 161 -7.00 3.48 14.57
CA GLU A 161 -8.29 2.83 14.30
C GLU A 161 -9.24 3.82 13.60
N TYR A 162 -10.04 3.30 12.68
CA TYR A 162 -11.01 4.04 11.88
C TYR A 162 -12.35 3.32 11.90
N HIS A 163 -13.44 4.10 11.97
CA HIS A 163 -14.80 3.59 11.83
C HIS A 163 -15.08 3.18 10.39
N ILE A 164 -16.05 2.28 10.21
CA ILE A 164 -16.57 2.00 8.88
C ILE A 164 -17.14 3.27 8.27
N GLY A 165 -16.74 3.54 7.02
CA GLY A 165 -17.09 4.76 6.30
C GLY A 165 -16.06 5.88 6.42
N ASP A 166 -15.15 5.82 7.40
CA ASP A 166 -14.10 6.84 7.54
C ASP A 166 -13.16 6.84 6.34
N GLU A 167 -12.81 8.05 5.90
CA GLU A 167 -11.75 8.25 4.92
C GLU A 167 -10.37 8.14 5.59
N ILE A 168 -9.49 7.39 4.93
CA ILE A 168 -8.12 7.14 5.33
C ILE A 168 -7.20 7.74 4.28
N GLN A 169 -6.34 8.68 4.69
CA GLN A 169 -5.31 9.25 3.82
C GLN A 169 -4.04 8.40 3.89
N GLY A 170 -3.80 7.62 2.85
CA GLY A 170 -2.56 6.89 2.64
C GLY A 170 -1.62 7.68 1.74
N ALA A 171 -0.96 8.70 2.29
CA ALA A 171 -0.14 9.63 1.52
C ALA A 171 -0.89 10.26 0.33
N PHE A 172 -0.69 9.78 -0.89
CA PHE A 172 -1.38 10.27 -2.10
C PHE A 172 -2.58 9.40 -2.50
N ILE A 173 -2.89 8.37 -1.74
CA ILE A 173 -4.00 7.46 -1.99
C ILE A 173 -5.17 7.74 -1.03
N ARG A 174 -6.37 7.76 -1.59
CA ARG A 174 -7.63 7.90 -0.85
C ARG A 174 -8.26 6.54 -0.62
N MET A 175 -8.47 6.20 0.64
CA MET A 175 -9.10 4.95 1.05
C MET A 175 -10.32 5.24 1.91
N ILE A 176 -11.25 4.29 1.96
CA ILE A 176 -12.41 4.29 2.87
C ILE A 176 -12.41 2.98 3.64
N CYS A 177 -12.61 3.03 4.95
CA CYS A 177 -12.83 1.84 5.75
C CYS A 177 -14.20 1.20 5.44
N LYS A 178 -14.22 -0.12 5.26
CA LYS A 178 -15.37 -0.96 4.92
C LYS A 178 -15.38 -2.18 5.86
N GLU A 179 -16.49 -2.92 5.90
CA GLU A 179 -16.67 -4.12 6.76
C GLU A 179 -15.67 -5.26 6.50
N ASP A 180 -15.03 -5.23 5.35
CA ASP A 180 -14.10 -6.23 4.82
C ASP A 180 -12.65 -5.70 4.71
N GLY A 181 -12.37 -4.50 5.23
CA GLY A 181 -11.05 -3.88 5.22
C GLY A 181 -11.11 -2.45 4.71
N TYR A 182 -10.12 -2.01 3.95
CA TYR A 182 -10.15 -0.71 3.30
C TYR A 182 -10.35 -0.87 1.79
N LYS A 183 -11.13 0.04 1.20
CA LYS A 183 -11.31 0.16 -0.23
C LYS A 183 -10.58 1.40 -0.71
N ILE A 184 -9.72 1.26 -1.71
CA ILE A 184 -9.14 2.41 -2.40
C ILE A 184 -10.22 3.02 -3.29
N VAL A 185 -10.41 4.34 -3.17
CA VAL A 185 -11.47 5.08 -3.85
C VAL A 185 -10.96 6.29 -4.63
N GLY A 186 -9.64 6.48 -4.72
CA GLY A 186 -9.03 7.53 -5.52
C GLY A 186 -7.67 7.97 -5.01
N CYS A 187 -7.29 9.20 -5.33
CA CYS A 187 -6.01 9.77 -4.97
C CYS A 187 -6.18 11.16 -4.32
N TYR A 188 -5.06 11.69 -3.83
CA TYR A 188 -4.90 13.04 -3.35
C TYR A 188 -3.74 13.71 -4.08
N TYR A 189 -3.85 15.01 -4.35
CA TYR A 189 -2.69 15.85 -4.67
C TYR A 189 -2.67 17.10 -3.79
N LEU A 190 -1.49 17.73 -3.71
CA LEU A 190 -1.29 18.93 -2.92
C LEU A 190 -1.33 20.16 -3.82
N LYS A 191 -2.27 21.06 -3.54
CA LYS A 191 -2.34 22.40 -4.13
C LYS A 191 -1.85 23.41 -3.09
N GLY A 192 -0.55 23.67 -3.08
CA GLY A 192 0.08 24.45 -2.03
C GLY A 192 -0.01 23.74 -0.67
N LYS A 193 -0.88 24.22 0.23
CA LYS A 193 -1.18 23.57 1.54
C LYS A 193 -2.50 22.81 1.55
N GLU A 194 -3.29 22.92 0.48
CA GLU A 194 -4.60 22.28 0.38
C GLU A 194 -4.44 20.85 -0.16
N VAL A 195 -5.18 19.91 0.44
CA VAL A 195 -5.27 18.53 -0.04
C VAL A 195 -6.50 18.42 -0.94
N VAL A 196 -6.30 18.10 -2.22
CA VAL A 196 -7.37 18.00 -3.21
C VAL A 196 -7.62 16.53 -3.55
N LYS A 197 -8.90 16.14 -3.56
CA LYS A 197 -9.36 14.78 -3.88
C LYS A 197 -9.41 14.57 -5.39
N MET A 198 -8.94 13.41 -5.84
CA MET A 198 -9.07 12.93 -7.22
C MET A 198 -9.87 11.63 -7.23
N GLU A 199 -10.80 11.51 -8.15
CA GLU A 199 -11.47 10.25 -8.46
C GLU A 199 -10.56 9.35 -9.31
N PRO A 200 -10.79 8.03 -9.34
CA PRO A 200 -10.07 7.12 -10.23
C PRO A 200 -10.24 7.53 -11.70
N ASP A 201 -9.20 7.28 -12.51
CA ASP A 201 -9.08 7.65 -13.93
C ASP A 201 -9.24 9.15 -14.24
N THR A 202 -8.89 10.01 -13.28
CA THR A 202 -8.92 11.46 -13.47
C THR A 202 -7.54 12.09 -13.54
N LYS A 203 -7.51 13.30 -14.12
CA LYS A 203 -6.32 14.14 -14.25
C LYS A 203 -6.64 15.54 -13.74
N ALA A 204 -5.66 16.19 -13.12
CA ALA A 204 -5.78 17.56 -12.64
C ALA A 204 -4.53 18.36 -13.02
N VAL A 205 -4.70 19.58 -13.51
CA VAL A 205 -3.60 20.47 -13.89
C VAL A 205 -3.47 21.59 -12.86
N GLU A 206 -2.31 21.69 -12.24
CA GLU A 206 -1.94 22.74 -11.29
C GLU A 206 -0.66 23.43 -11.78
N GLY A 207 -0.81 24.59 -12.41
CA GLY A 207 0.32 25.30 -13.03
C GLY A 207 0.93 24.49 -14.19
N ASP A 208 2.23 24.21 -14.10
CA ASP A 208 2.95 23.36 -15.06
C ASP A 208 2.95 21.89 -14.64
N VAL A 209 2.15 21.46 -13.66
CA VAL A 209 2.12 20.06 -13.18
C VAL A 209 0.77 19.44 -13.50
N GLU A 210 0.79 18.27 -14.15
CA GLU A 210 -0.37 17.42 -14.38
C GLU A 210 -0.30 16.23 -13.43
N HIS A 211 -1.29 16.14 -12.55
CA HIS A 211 -1.52 15.04 -11.62
C HIS A 211 -2.42 14.00 -12.27
N HIS A 212 -2.10 12.73 -12.09
CA HIS A 212 -2.83 11.58 -12.63
C HIS A 212 -3.19 10.63 -11.49
N CYS A 213 -4.44 10.19 -11.47
CA CYS A 213 -4.92 9.09 -10.63
C CYS A 213 -5.45 8.01 -11.56
N GLU A 214 -4.63 7.03 -11.91
CA GLU A 214 -5.00 5.95 -12.83
C GLU A 214 -5.53 4.75 -12.07
N ASP A 215 -6.58 4.12 -12.57
CA ASP A 215 -7.10 2.83 -12.07
C ASP A 215 -6.85 1.73 -13.11
N ASN A 216 -5.96 0.80 -12.78
CA ASN A 216 -5.71 -0.37 -13.59
C ASN A 216 -6.31 -1.60 -12.90
N ASP A 217 -7.63 -1.79 -13.08
CA ASP A 217 -8.41 -2.90 -12.51
C ASP A 217 -8.26 -3.06 -10.99
N GLY A 218 -8.43 -1.95 -10.27
CA GLY A 218 -8.31 -1.86 -8.82
C GLY A 218 -6.90 -1.58 -8.32
N ASN A 219 -5.89 -1.55 -9.20
CA ASN A 219 -4.57 -1.04 -8.87
C ASN A 219 -4.51 0.46 -9.15
N ILE A 220 -4.88 1.25 -8.13
CA ILE A 220 -4.85 2.70 -8.22
C ILE A 220 -3.41 3.20 -8.08
N LYS A 221 -3.02 4.07 -9.01
CA LYS A 221 -1.70 4.66 -9.08
C LYS A 221 -1.81 6.17 -9.18
N TYR A 222 -1.17 6.85 -8.25
CA TYR A 222 -0.95 8.29 -8.34
C TYR A 222 0.42 8.59 -8.95
N TYR A 223 0.47 9.56 -9.86
CA TYR A 223 1.73 10.20 -10.28
C TYR A 223 1.51 11.63 -10.78
N ALA A 224 2.57 12.43 -10.78
CA ALA A 224 2.58 13.77 -11.32
C ALA A 224 3.68 13.92 -12.38
N GLN A 225 3.38 14.68 -13.43
CA GLN A 225 4.30 15.01 -14.51
C GLN A 225 4.29 16.51 -14.78
N VAL A 226 5.43 17.08 -15.16
CA VAL A 226 5.48 18.48 -15.59
C VAL A 226 4.97 18.56 -17.02
N ALA A 227 3.93 19.37 -17.23
CA ALA A 227 3.39 19.68 -18.55
C ALA A 227 4.36 20.60 -19.29
N GLY A 228 5.04 20.05 -20.30
CA GLY A 228 5.94 20.81 -21.16
C GLY A 228 7.35 21.02 -20.60
N CYS A 229 8.21 21.60 -21.42
CA CYS A 229 9.66 21.68 -21.19
C CYS A 229 10.12 23.12 -21.13
N THR A 230 11.16 23.41 -20.34
CA THR A 230 11.82 24.72 -20.35
C THR A 230 13.23 24.60 -20.91
N LYS A 231 13.54 25.35 -21.97
CA LYS A 231 14.89 25.45 -22.54
C LYS A 231 15.23 26.89 -22.83
N ASN A 232 16.38 27.35 -22.33
CA ASN A 232 16.87 28.72 -22.53
C ASN A 232 15.81 29.78 -22.14
N GLY A 233 15.08 29.54 -21.05
CA GLY A 233 14.03 30.45 -20.56
C GLY A 233 12.70 30.43 -21.33
N LYS A 234 12.60 29.65 -22.42
CA LYS A 234 11.34 29.46 -23.17
C LYS A 234 10.64 28.18 -22.74
N LYS A 235 9.32 28.25 -22.60
CA LYS A 235 8.43 27.10 -22.33
C LYS A 235 7.94 26.51 -23.66
N TYR A 236 7.91 25.19 -23.72
CA TYR A 236 7.44 24.39 -24.86
C TYR A 236 6.39 23.41 -24.36
N LYS A 237 5.34 23.17 -25.13
CA LYS A 237 4.33 22.15 -24.83
C LYS A 237 4.89 20.76 -25.09
N ASP A 238 4.28 19.76 -24.46
CA ASP A 238 4.62 18.38 -24.75
C ASP A 238 4.36 18.05 -26.22
N GLY A 239 5.33 17.40 -26.87
CA GLY A 239 5.33 17.15 -28.30
C GLY A 239 5.91 18.27 -29.17
N ASP A 240 6.17 19.46 -28.63
CA ASP A 240 6.75 20.57 -29.41
C ASP A 240 8.15 20.23 -29.92
N VAL A 241 8.42 20.62 -31.16
CA VAL A 241 9.74 20.50 -31.78
C VAL A 241 10.30 21.90 -32.01
N PHE A 242 11.53 22.13 -31.58
CA PHE A 242 12.18 23.44 -31.72
C PHE A 242 13.66 23.32 -32.06
N LYS A 243 14.20 24.36 -32.70
CA LYS A 243 15.58 24.42 -33.19
C LYS A 243 16.38 25.44 -32.39
N ALA A 244 17.59 25.07 -31.97
CA ALA A 244 18.56 26.00 -31.38
C ALA A 244 19.98 25.47 -31.53
N ASN A 245 20.95 26.35 -31.81
CA ASN A 245 22.38 26.00 -31.93
C ASN A 245 22.65 24.79 -32.84
N HIS A 246 22.02 24.73 -34.03
CA HIS A 246 22.10 23.61 -34.98
C HIS A 246 21.56 22.26 -34.48
N LEU A 247 20.87 22.25 -33.33
CA LEU A 247 20.23 21.06 -32.76
C LEU A 247 18.71 21.17 -32.84
N LYS A 248 18.08 20.07 -33.25
CA LYS A 248 16.63 19.89 -33.29
C LYS A 248 16.20 19.16 -32.03
N TYR A 249 15.46 19.86 -31.18
CA TYR A 249 14.94 19.36 -29.91
C TYR A 249 13.47 18.96 -30.04
N LYS A 250 13.07 17.98 -29.24
CA LYS A 250 11.66 17.63 -29.01
C LYS A 250 11.38 17.69 -27.50
N CYS A 251 10.32 18.37 -27.12
CA CYS A 251 9.79 18.31 -25.78
C CYS A 251 8.94 17.03 -25.62
N ASP A 252 9.28 16.20 -24.64
CA ASP A 252 8.59 14.94 -24.38
C ASP A 252 8.63 14.61 -22.87
N ASN A 253 7.45 14.46 -22.28
CA ASN A 253 7.20 14.21 -20.86
C ASN A 253 7.97 15.15 -19.92
N GLY A 254 7.96 16.44 -20.23
CA GLY A 254 8.60 17.48 -19.41
C GLY A 254 10.13 17.58 -19.57
N MET A 255 10.72 16.87 -20.54
CA MET A 255 12.14 16.95 -20.87
C MET A 255 12.38 17.25 -22.35
N THR A 256 13.49 17.94 -22.64
CA THR A 256 13.94 18.17 -24.00
C THR A 256 14.90 17.07 -24.44
N ASP A 257 14.52 16.28 -25.44
CA ASP A 257 15.43 15.35 -26.12
C ASP A 257 15.96 15.97 -27.42
N ILE A 258 17.11 15.50 -27.90
CA ILE A 258 17.69 15.91 -29.19
C ILE A 258 17.31 14.87 -30.24
N GLU A 259 16.43 15.25 -31.15
CA GLU A 259 15.97 14.40 -32.25
C GLU A 259 17.03 14.29 -33.35
N GLY A 260 17.76 15.39 -33.60
CA GLY A 260 18.73 15.51 -34.68
C GLY A 260 19.43 16.87 -34.70
N CYS A 261 20.08 17.17 -35.82
CA CYS A 261 20.68 18.47 -36.10
C CYS A 261 19.98 19.15 -37.28
N TYR A 262 20.32 20.40 -37.55
CA TYR A 262 19.87 21.09 -38.76
C TYR A 262 20.99 21.97 -39.31
N ILE A 263 21.11 21.98 -40.64
CA ILE A 263 22.07 22.84 -41.36
C ILE A 263 21.46 24.23 -41.50
N ASP A 264 20.22 24.28 -41.95
CA ASP A 264 19.40 25.49 -42.11
C ASP A 264 17.94 25.22 -41.66
N GLU A 265 17.08 26.21 -41.81
CA GLU A 265 15.67 26.11 -41.37
C GLU A 265 14.89 24.99 -42.08
N GLN A 266 15.29 24.61 -43.28
CA GLN A 266 14.59 23.63 -44.12
C GLN A 266 15.24 22.25 -44.06
N ARG A 267 16.52 22.17 -43.69
CA ARG A 267 17.32 20.95 -43.80
C ARG A 267 17.70 20.34 -42.46
N ASN A 268 17.12 19.18 -42.17
CA ASN A 268 17.35 18.42 -40.95
C ASN A 268 18.28 17.22 -41.19
N MET A 269 18.98 16.82 -40.13
CA MET A 269 19.90 15.69 -40.10
C MET A 269 19.57 14.79 -38.91
N ASN A 270 19.59 13.47 -39.12
CA ASN A 270 19.51 12.52 -38.02
C ASN A 270 20.84 12.43 -37.27
N VAL A 271 20.80 12.08 -35.98
CA VAL A 271 22.04 11.78 -35.23
C VAL A 271 22.72 10.55 -35.83
N GLY A 272 24.01 10.66 -36.13
CA GLY A 272 24.83 9.70 -36.86
C GLY A 272 24.92 9.95 -38.36
N GLN A 273 24.31 11.02 -38.87
CA GLN A 273 24.32 11.36 -40.29
C GLN A 273 25.43 12.37 -40.61
N ASP A 274 26.15 12.08 -41.69
CA ASP A 274 27.08 13.01 -42.35
C ASP A 274 26.50 13.37 -43.73
N ILE A 275 26.50 14.66 -44.08
CA ILE A 275 26.08 15.20 -45.38
C ILE A 275 27.26 15.93 -46.00
N VAL A 276 27.53 15.70 -47.28
CA VAL A 276 28.66 16.31 -48.01
C VAL A 276 28.14 16.95 -49.27
N GLU A 277 28.17 18.27 -49.33
CA GLU A 277 27.60 19.06 -50.43
C GLU A 277 28.44 20.32 -50.65
N ASP A 278 28.62 20.72 -51.91
CA ASP A 278 29.33 21.96 -52.28
C ASP A 278 30.69 22.16 -51.58
N LYS A 279 31.47 21.08 -51.46
CA LYS A 279 32.78 21.09 -50.76
C LYS A 279 32.68 21.47 -49.28
N MET A 280 31.53 21.24 -48.67
CA MET A 280 31.29 21.33 -47.24
C MET A 280 30.87 19.97 -46.69
N VAL A 281 31.35 19.64 -45.49
CA VAL A 281 30.90 18.49 -44.72
C VAL A 281 30.09 19.01 -43.54
N TYR A 282 28.93 18.42 -43.32
CA TYR A 282 28.05 18.64 -42.18
C TYR A 282 27.89 17.33 -41.43
N ARG A 283 28.08 17.35 -40.13
CA ARG A 283 28.08 16.14 -39.29
C ARG A 283 27.19 16.35 -38.10
N CYS A 284 26.29 15.40 -37.87
CA CYS A 284 25.48 15.33 -36.66
C CYS A 284 25.78 14.03 -35.96
N TYR A 285 26.44 14.06 -34.81
CA TYR A 285 26.88 12.83 -34.16
C TYR A 285 26.81 12.90 -32.65
N ARG A 286 26.86 11.74 -32.01
CA ARG A 286 26.89 11.60 -30.56
C ARG A 286 28.28 11.14 -30.13
N ILE A 287 28.84 11.80 -29.12
CA ILE A 287 30.03 11.33 -28.39
C ILE A 287 29.60 11.19 -26.94
N GLY A 288 29.46 9.94 -26.49
CA GLY A 288 28.93 9.61 -25.16
C GLY A 288 27.53 10.18 -24.94
N GLY A 289 27.36 11.00 -23.89
CA GLY A 289 26.07 11.62 -23.55
C GLY A 289 25.69 12.88 -24.36
N LYS A 290 26.56 13.38 -25.24
CA LYS A 290 26.37 14.67 -25.92
C LYS A 290 26.18 14.51 -27.43
N VAL A 291 25.19 15.21 -27.98
CA VAL A 291 25.04 15.37 -29.45
C VAL A 291 25.77 16.64 -29.87
N SER A 292 26.58 16.53 -30.92
CA SER A 292 27.39 17.59 -31.49
C SER A 292 27.06 17.76 -32.97
N TYR A 293 27.08 19.02 -33.41
CA TYR A 293 27.04 19.41 -34.81
C TYR A 293 28.41 19.98 -35.19
N GLU A 294 28.93 19.58 -36.35
CA GLU A 294 30.20 20.05 -36.88
C GLU A 294 30.07 20.34 -38.37
N GLU A 295 30.63 21.47 -38.82
CA GLU A 295 30.68 21.84 -40.23
C GLU A 295 32.09 22.32 -40.61
N TYR A 296 32.57 21.90 -41.78
CA TYR A 296 33.87 22.32 -42.29
C TYR A 296 33.98 22.20 -43.81
N ALA A 297 34.81 23.06 -44.41
CA ALA A 297 35.15 23.00 -45.83
C ALA A 297 36.10 21.83 -46.13
N CYS A 298 35.95 21.21 -47.30
CA CYS A 298 36.70 20.03 -47.72
C CYS A 298 37.07 20.06 -49.22
N GLY A 299 38.03 19.23 -49.64
CA GLY A 299 38.32 19.04 -51.08
C GLY A 299 39.01 20.21 -51.81
N MET A 300 39.56 21.18 -51.05
CA MET A 300 40.47 22.23 -51.52
C MET A 300 41.91 22.00 -51.03
N ASN A 301 42.90 22.63 -51.66
CA ASN A 301 44.30 22.57 -51.22
C ASN A 301 44.42 22.99 -49.74
N LYS A 302 44.99 22.12 -48.89
CA LYS A 302 45.14 22.27 -47.43
C LYS A 302 43.85 22.15 -46.59
N THR A 303 42.74 21.68 -47.16
CA THR A 303 41.52 21.35 -46.40
C THR A 303 41.38 19.84 -46.16
N PRO A 304 40.60 19.42 -45.15
CA PRO A 304 40.31 18.00 -44.90
C PRO A 304 39.67 17.29 -46.10
N SER A 305 39.72 15.96 -46.07
CA SER A 305 38.98 15.12 -47.01
C SER A 305 37.48 15.34 -46.87
N CYS A 306 36.76 15.34 -48.00
CA CYS A 306 35.29 15.30 -48.02
C CYS A 306 34.72 13.93 -47.60
N LYS A 307 35.58 12.95 -47.28
CA LYS A 307 35.19 11.72 -46.60
C LYS A 307 35.50 11.87 -45.12
N PRO A 308 34.51 12.23 -44.29
CA PRO A 308 34.70 12.40 -42.86
C PRO A 308 35.27 11.13 -42.20
N GLU A 309 36.18 11.31 -41.24
CA GLU A 309 36.71 10.20 -40.46
C GLU A 309 35.62 9.62 -39.54
N PRO A 310 35.64 8.30 -39.26
CA PRO A 310 34.70 7.70 -38.33
C PRO A 310 34.75 8.38 -36.97
N ILE A 311 33.61 8.75 -36.40
CA ILE A 311 33.57 9.27 -35.03
C ILE A 311 34.05 8.17 -34.08
N PRO A 312 35.06 8.42 -33.23
CA PRO A 312 35.59 7.42 -32.31
C PRO A 312 34.49 6.94 -31.37
N LYS A 313 34.26 5.62 -31.37
CA LYS A 313 33.25 5.01 -30.49
C LYS A 313 33.73 5.08 -29.05
N THR A 314 32.99 5.77 -28.20
CA THR A 314 33.20 5.75 -26.75
C THR A 314 32.37 4.62 -26.13
N SER A 315 32.77 4.09 -24.97
CA SER A 315 32.03 3.02 -24.27
C SER A 315 30.59 3.39 -23.91
N ASP A 316 30.25 4.68 -24.01
CA ASP A 316 28.93 5.26 -23.73
C ASP A 316 28.07 5.44 -25.00
N ASP A 317 28.55 5.02 -26.17
CA ASP A 317 27.77 5.03 -27.43
C ASP A 317 26.75 3.89 -27.43
N VAL A 318 25.79 4.00 -26.52
CA VAL A 318 24.63 3.10 -26.47
C VAL A 318 23.74 3.43 -27.67
N PRO A 319 23.36 2.45 -28.52
CA PRO A 319 22.33 2.63 -29.53
C PRO A 319 21.07 3.23 -28.89
N LYS A 320 20.19 3.86 -29.69
CA LYS A 320 18.81 4.10 -29.23
C LYS A 320 18.22 2.74 -28.83
N LEU A 321 18.28 2.40 -27.54
CA LEU A 321 17.58 1.25 -26.97
C LEU A 321 16.13 1.43 -27.36
N GLY A 322 15.60 0.42 -28.05
CA GLY A 322 14.26 0.41 -28.60
C GLY A 322 13.22 0.83 -27.57
N HIS A 323 12.14 1.39 -28.09
CA HIS A 323 10.91 1.69 -27.37
C HIS A 323 10.65 0.72 -26.21
N GLY A 324 10.87 1.18 -24.98
CA GLY A 324 10.63 0.40 -23.78
C GLY A 324 11.71 0.64 -22.74
N LEU A 325 11.33 1.24 -21.61
CA LEU A 325 12.15 1.50 -20.43
C LEU A 325 13.06 2.74 -20.55
N LYS A 326 12.37 3.87 -20.34
CA LYS A 326 12.91 5.22 -20.18
C LYS A 326 13.91 5.29 -19.01
N SER A 327 14.95 6.12 -19.14
CA SER A 327 16.12 6.18 -18.25
C SER A 327 16.46 7.64 -17.79
N PRO A 328 16.85 7.92 -16.52
CA PRO A 328 16.58 9.15 -15.77
C PRO A 328 17.51 10.33 -16.10
N GLY A 329 16.95 11.53 -15.95
CA GLY A 329 17.64 12.81 -15.82
C GLY A 329 16.96 13.63 -14.72
N PHE A 330 17.75 14.31 -13.90
CA PHE A 330 17.40 14.86 -12.59
C PHE A 330 16.57 16.15 -12.63
N SER A 331 15.30 16.09 -13.04
CA SER A 331 14.37 17.23 -12.82
C SER A 331 12.88 16.89 -12.69
N SER A 332 12.46 15.65 -12.97
CA SER A 332 11.08 15.22 -12.78
C SER A 332 10.98 14.27 -11.58
N PHE A 333 10.54 14.78 -10.44
CA PHE A 333 10.15 13.89 -9.33
C PHE A 333 8.78 13.30 -9.68
N SER A 334 8.75 12.02 -10.05
CA SER A 334 7.51 11.25 -10.10
C SER A 334 7.39 10.49 -8.78
N VAL A 335 6.49 10.92 -7.91
CA VAL A 335 6.05 10.06 -6.81
C VAL A 335 5.10 9.04 -7.41
N VAL A 336 5.43 7.76 -7.25
CA VAL A 336 4.60 6.65 -7.75
C VAL A 336 4.26 5.79 -6.56
N GLU A 337 3.00 5.88 -6.13
CA GLU A 337 2.42 5.01 -5.13
C GLU A 337 1.46 4.05 -5.87
N SER A 338 1.65 2.74 -5.69
CA SER A 338 0.85 1.68 -6.32
C SER A 338 0.54 0.62 -5.27
N ILE A 339 -0.72 0.18 -5.25
CA ILE A 339 -1.22 -0.85 -4.34
C ILE A 339 -1.86 -1.95 -5.18
N GLY A 340 -1.42 -3.19 -4.98
CA GLY A 340 -1.84 -4.36 -5.76
C GLY A 340 -3.36 -4.65 -5.72
N PRO A 341 -3.85 -5.51 -6.63
CA PRO A 341 -5.28 -5.70 -6.93
C PRO A 341 -6.10 -6.45 -5.87
N GLU A 342 -5.63 -6.59 -4.63
CA GLU A 342 -6.44 -7.20 -3.57
C GLU A 342 -7.47 -6.18 -3.10
N LYS A 343 -8.64 -6.22 -3.74
CA LYS A 343 -9.77 -5.32 -3.51
C LYS A 343 -10.30 -5.36 -2.07
N LEU A 344 -9.82 -6.29 -1.23
CA LEU A 344 -10.12 -6.44 0.20
C LEU A 344 -8.95 -7.11 0.92
N ALA A 345 -8.25 -6.40 1.81
CA ALA A 345 -7.26 -7.00 2.72
C ALA A 345 -7.98 -7.67 3.91
N GLY A 346 -8.82 -8.67 3.61
CA GLY A 346 -9.44 -9.53 4.60
C GLY A 346 -8.47 -10.62 5.04
N GLY A 347 -8.05 -10.58 6.30
CA GLY A 347 -7.28 -11.66 6.93
C GLY A 347 -5.82 -11.30 7.18
N SER A 348 -5.34 -11.71 8.36
CA SER A 348 -3.99 -11.53 8.86
C SER A 348 -2.94 -12.17 7.95
N ASN A 349 -2.56 -11.49 6.88
CA ASN A 349 -1.30 -11.66 6.17
C ASN A 349 -0.91 -10.27 5.65
N ALA A 350 0.28 -9.82 6.00
CA ALA A 350 0.82 -8.56 5.52
C ALA A 350 0.70 -8.50 3.99
N VAL A 351 0.18 -7.40 3.45
CA VAL A 351 0.28 -7.07 2.03
C VAL A 351 1.77 -7.03 1.69
N LYS A 352 2.28 -8.14 1.17
CA LYS A 352 3.61 -8.25 0.62
C LYS A 352 3.44 -7.87 -0.84
N LEU A 353 3.90 -6.66 -1.20
CA LEU A 353 4.10 -6.31 -2.60
C LEU A 353 4.98 -7.41 -3.21
N ASP A 354 4.38 -8.22 -4.07
CA ASP A 354 5.03 -9.37 -4.67
C ASP A 354 6.04 -8.89 -5.71
N LEU A 355 7.26 -8.63 -5.23
CA LEU A 355 8.40 -8.25 -6.05
C LEU A 355 8.84 -9.39 -7.00
N ASN A 356 8.28 -10.60 -6.85
CA ASN A 356 8.76 -11.78 -7.55
C ASN A 356 8.11 -12.01 -8.92
N LYS A 357 7.03 -11.32 -9.30
CA LYS A 357 6.39 -11.55 -10.61
C LYS A 357 7.05 -10.83 -11.79
N LEU A 358 8.08 -10.02 -11.55
CA LEU A 358 8.96 -9.45 -12.58
C LEU A 358 10.25 -10.24 -12.80
N LEU A 359 10.46 -11.33 -12.05
CA LEU A 359 11.61 -12.21 -12.17
C LEU A 359 11.15 -13.66 -12.28
N MET A 360 10.48 -14.02 -13.38
CA MET A 360 10.51 -15.38 -13.94
C MET A 360 9.68 -15.47 -15.22
N SER A 361 10.34 -15.21 -16.36
CA SER A 361 10.00 -15.87 -17.64
C SER A 361 11.25 -15.97 -18.52
N SER A 362 12.20 -16.81 -18.12
CA SER A 362 13.10 -17.45 -19.10
C SER A 362 13.67 -18.74 -18.51
N GLN A 363 12.81 -19.74 -18.36
CA GLN A 363 13.28 -21.11 -18.56
C GLN A 363 12.61 -21.61 -19.84
N GLY A 364 13.40 -21.58 -20.91
CA GLY A 364 13.12 -22.17 -22.19
C GLY A 364 14.46 -22.59 -22.79
N SER A 365 14.73 -23.89 -22.69
CA SER A 365 15.53 -24.73 -23.57
C SER A 365 16.83 -24.16 -24.15
N HIS A 366 17.97 -24.65 -23.65
CA HIS A 366 18.84 -25.59 -24.39
C HIS A 366 19.82 -26.29 -23.45
#